data_AF-A0A6M3LFL3-F1
#
_entry.id   AF-A0A6M3LFL3-F1
#
_cell.length_a   1.000
_cell.length_b   1.000
_cell.length_c   1.000
_cell.angle_alpha   90.00
_cell.angle_beta   90.00
_cell.angle_gamma   90.00
#
_symmetry.space_group_name_H-M   'P 1'
#
loop_
_entity.id
_entity.type
_entity.pdbx_description
1 polymer ?
#
loop_
_entity_poly.entity_id
_entity_poly.type
_entity_poly.pdbx_seq_one_letter_code
_entity_poly.pdbx_strand_id
1 'polypeptide(L)'
;MFFAYDTDDDLEPLRIAGQKLLAAGFTKASHSLRCYVLVGWEGDTITKAEKRMMDTLAIGFTPMAMLYRSKDGGFDLSWKRFQRVWARPGIIHSKAGDRK
;
A
#
# COMPACT_ATOMS: atom_id res chain seq x y z
N MET A 1 -7.79 -11.41 0.35
CA MET A 1 -8.68 -10.39 -0.24
C MET A 1 -7.84 -9.21 -0.69
N PHE A 2 -8.20 -8.58 -1.80
CA PHE A 2 -7.45 -7.47 -2.39
C PHE A 2 -8.34 -6.24 -2.54
N PHE A 3 -7.76 -5.08 -2.22
CA PHE A 3 -8.37 -3.75 -2.29
C PHE A 3 -7.48 -2.83 -3.12
N ALA A 4 -7.96 -1.63 -3.43
CA ALA A 4 -7.22 -0.59 -4.14
C ALA A 4 -7.26 0.74 -3.36
N TYR A 5 -6.17 1.49 -3.45
CA TYR A 5 -6.01 2.85 -2.97
C TYR A 5 -5.30 3.64 -4.07
N ASP A 6 -6.11 4.22 -4.96
CA ASP A 6 -5.62 4.90 -6.16
C ASP A 6 -5.55 6.41 -5.96
N THR A 7 -6.48 6.97 -5.17
CA THR A 7 -6.63 8.39 -4.88
C THR A 7 -6.83 8.63 -3.39
N ASP A 8 -6.46 9.81 -2.89
CA ASP A 8 -6.54 10.15 -1.46
C ASP A 8 -7.95 9.94 -0.85
N ASP A 9 -9.01 10.07 -1.65
CA ASP A 9 -10.41 9.87 -1.24
C ASP A 9 -10.75 8.39 -0.94
N ASP A 10 -9.95 7.43 -1.42
CA ASP A 10 -10.17 6.00 -1.16
C ASP A 10 -9.81 5.60 0.28
N LEU A 11 -9.03 6.43 1.00
CA LEU A 11 -8.52 6.10 2.33
C LEU A 11 -9.64 5.83 3.34
N GLU A 12 -10.67 6.67 3.32
CA GLU A 12 -11.75 6.61 4.30
C GLU A 12 -12.64 5.35 4.12
N PRO A 13 -13.12 5.04 2.90
CA PRO A 13 -13.75 3.75 2.62
C PRO A 13 -12.87 2.55 3.00
N LEU A 14 -11.57 2.61 2.68
CA LEU A 14 -10.62 1.54 2.99
C LEU A 14 -10.46 1.34 4.50
N ARG A 15 -10.41 2.43 5.27
CA ARG A 15 -10.35 2.41 6.73
C ARG A 15 -11.59 1.75 7.32
N ILE A 16 -12.78 2.10 6.83
CA ILE A 16 -14.05 1.50 7.27
C ILE A 16 -14.07 -0.01 6.96
N ALA A 17 -13.63 -0.41 5.76
CA ALA A 17 -13.52 -1.81 5.39
C ALA A 17 -12.56 -2.58 6.31
N GLY A 18 -11.39 -2.00 6.60
CA GLY A 18 -10.41 -2.57 7.53
C GLY A 18 -11.01 -2.81 8.92
N GLN A 19 -11.70 -1.81 9.48
CA GLN A 19 -12.36 -1.92 10.78
C GLN A 19 -13.39 -3.05 10.81
N LYS A 20 -14.24 -3.16 9.79
CA LYS A 20 -15.25 -4.22 9.68
C LYS A 20 -14.62 -5.61 9.58
N LEU A 21 -13.56 -5.76 8.79
CA LEU A 21 -12.88 -7.04 8.60
C LEU A 21 -12.15 -7.48 9.87
N LEU A 22 -11.46 -6.56 10.55
CA LEU A 22 -10.82 -6.85 11.83
C LEU A 22 -11.85 -7.25 12.90
N ALA A 23 -12.99 -6.56 12.95
CA ALA A 23 -14.10 -6.92 13.85
C ALA A 23 -14.71 -8.30 13.53
N ALA A 24 -14.66 -8.74 12.26
CA ALA A 24 -15.09 -10.06 11.82
C ALA A 24 -14.05 -11.17 12.07
N GLY A 25 -12.92 -10.87 12.72
CA GLY A 25 -11.91 -11.85 13.11
C GLY A 25 -10.72 -11.97 12.14
N PHE A 26 -10.63 -11.14 11.11
CA PHE A 26 -9.38 -11.03 10.34
C PHE A 26 -8.29 -10.39 11.21
N THR A 27 -7.02 -10.78 11.00
CA THR A 27 -5.90 -10.24 11.76
C THR A 27 -4.86 -9.62 10.83
N LYS A 28 -4.11 -8.64 11.34
CA LYS A 28 -2.98 -8.05 10.59
C LYS A 28 -1.86 -9.07 10.35
N ALA A 29 -1.74 -10.06 11.24
CA ALA A 29 -0.69 -11.09 11.21
C ALA A 29 -0.88 -12.12 10.09
N SER A 30 -2.11 -12.35 9.62
CA SER A 30 -2.35 -13.30 8.52
C SER A 30 -1.92 -12.76 7.15
N HIS A 31 -1.72 -11.42 7.03
CA HIS A 31 -1.44 -10.73 5.77
C HIS A 31 -2.45 -11.04 4.64
N SER A 32 -3.66 -11.47 5.02
CA SER A 32 -4.72 -11.87 4.09
C SER A 32 -5.50 -10.68 3.53
N LEU A 33 -5.44 -9.53 4.21
CA LEU A 33 -5.98 -8.25 3.76
C LEU A 33 -4.87 -7.48 3.05
N ARG A 34 -5.00 -7.32 1.74
CA ARG A 34 -3.98 -6.66 0.89
C ARG A 34 -4.60 -5.48 0.17
N CYS A 35 -3.81 -4.44 -0.06
CA CYS A 35 -4.24 -3.28 -0.82
C CYS A 35 -3.18 -2.89 -1.84
N TYR A 36 -3.56 -2.80 -3.10
CA TYR A 36 -2.73 -2.20 -4.14
C TYR A 36 -2.81 -0.69 -4.02
N VAL A 37 -1.66 -0.06 -3.84
CA VAL A 37 -1.55 1.40 -3.72
C VAL A 37 -0.93 1.93 -5.01
N LEU A 38 -1.65 2.78 -5.75
CA LEU A 38 -1.13 3.40 -6.96
C LEU A 38 0.05 4.32 -6.62
N VAL A 39 1.14 4.20 -7.38
CA VAL A 39 2.33 5.04 -7.21
C VAL A 39 2.92 5.44 -8.56
N GLY A 40 3.51 6.63 -8.60
CA GLY A 40 4.16 7.16 -9.80
C GLY A 40 3.21 7.62 -10.89
N TRP A 41 1.94 7.89 -10.53
CA TRP A 41 1.03 8.66 -11.39
C TRP A 41 1.49 10.12 -11.48
N GLU A 42 0.97 10.87 -12.45
CA GLU A 42 1.30 12.26 -12.67
C GLU A 42 1.09 13.11 -11.40
N GLY A 43 2.11 13.90 -11.03
CA GLY A 43 2.11 14.74 -9.82
C GLY A 43 2.38 14.00 -8.51
N ASP A 44 2.62 12.69 -8.55
CA ASP A 44 2.97 11.89 -7.38
C ASP A 44 4.41 12.12 -6.92
N THR A 45 4.66 11.90 -5.63
CA THR A 45 6.01 11.99 -5.04
C THR A 45 6.28 10.78 -4.15
N ILE A 46 7.56 10.38 -4.03
CA ILE A 46 7.94 9.25 -3.16
C ILE A 46 7.38 9.42 -1.74
N THR A 47 7.40 10.65 -1.21
CA THR A 47 6.88 10.96 0.13
C THR A 47 5.36 10.75 0.23
N LYS A 48 4.59 11.22 -0.77
CA LYS A 48 3.14 11.00 -0.79
C LYS A 48 2.80 9.52 -0.91
N ALA A 49 3.49 8.80 -1.80
CA ALA A 49 3.34 7.37 -1.96
C ALA A 49 3.69 6.61 -0.66
N GLU A 50 4.81 6.94 0.00
CA GLU A 50 5.20 6.33 1.28
C GLU A 50 4.16 6.58 2.37
N LYS A 51 3.58 7.79 2.42
CA LYS A 51 2.47 8.09 3.32
C LYS A 51 1.28 7.15 3.06
N ARG A 52 0.83 7.00 1.82
CA ARG A 52 -0.27 6.08 1.47
C ARG A 52 0.02 4.63 1.87
N MET A 53 1.28 4.19 1.70
CA MET A 53 1.71 2.85 2.14
C MET A 53 1.60 2.67 3.66
N MET A 54 2.04 3.67 4.42
CA MET A 54 1.99 3.64 5.89
C MET A 54 0.55 3.75 6.40
N ASP A 55 -0.28 4.59 5.78
CA ASP A 55 -1.70 4.70 6.11
C ASP A 55 -2.39 3.34 5.93
N THR A 56 -2.14 2.67 4.80
CA THR A 56 -2.64 1.32 4.50
C THR A 56 -2.25 0.29 5.56
N LEU A 57 -1.00 0.30 6.03
CA LEU A 57 -0.54 -0.53 7.14
C LEU A 57 -1.28 -0.22 8.45
N ALA A 58 -1.44 1.06 8.77
CA ALA A 58 -2.07 1.50 10.01
C ALA A 58 -3.51 0.98 10.11
N ILE A 59 -4.25 1.01 9.01
CA ILE A 59 -5.64 0.55 8.93
C ILE A 59 -5.78 -0.98 8.77
N GLY A 60 -4.67 -1.72 8.78
CA GLY A 60 -4.65 -3.18 8.92
C GLY A 60 -4.52 -3.97 7.62
N PHE A 61 -4.19 -3.32 6.51
CA PHE A 61 -3.90 -3.98 5.24
C PHE A 61 -2.40 -4.08 5.01
N THR A 62 -1.97 -5.12 4.30
CA THR A 62 -0.62 -5.21 3.74
C THR A 62 -0.59 -4.44 2.41
N PRO A 63 0.12 -3.31 2.31
CA PRO A 63 0.21 -2.55 1.07
C PRO A 63 1.05 -3.28 0.01
N MET A 64 0.74 -3.03 -1.25
CA MET A 64 1.48 -3.50 -2.41
C MET A 64 1.61 -2.36 -3.42
N ALA A 65 2.84 -1.97 -3.76
CA ALA A 65 3.06 -0.89 -4.72
C ALA A 65 2.59 -1.29 -6.11
N MET A 66 1.55 -0.61 -6.60
CA MET A 66 1.08 -0.68 -7.97
C MET A 66 1.74 0.46 -8.75
N LEU A 67 2.84 0.14 -9.44
CA LEU A 67 3.56 1.10 -10.26
C LEU A 67 2.75 1.45 -11.50
N TYR A 68 2.37 2.72 -11.64
CA TYR A 68 1.79 3.25 -12.87
C TYR A 68 2.76 3.06 -14.05
N ARG A 69 2.20 2.76 -15.22
CA ARG A 69 2.90 2.69 -16.49
C ARG A 69 2.21 3.62 -17.47
N SER A 70 2.99 4.43 -18.18
CA SER A 70 2.47 5.22 -19.28
C SER A 70 1.89 4.32 -20.39
N LYS A 71 1.16 4.92 -21.34
CA LYS A 71 0.48 4.16 -22.41
C LYS A 71 1.44 3.35 -23.29
N ASP A 72 2.68 3.79 -23.42
CA ASP A 72 3.80 3.11 -24.09
C ASP A 72 4.56 2.11 -23.19
N GLY A 73 4.12 1.93 -21.93
CA GLY A 73 4.68 0.98 -20.97
C GLY A 73 5.84 1.53 -20.14
N GLY A 74 6.21 2.80 -20.33
CA GLY A 74 7.28 3.50 -19.62
C GLY A 74 7.00 3.70 -18.12
N PHE A 75 8.07 3.84 -17.36
CA PHE A 75 8.06 4.15 -15.92
C PHE A 75 9.43 4.71 -15.51
N ASP A 76 9.47 5.48 -14.43
CA ASP A 76 10.75 5.93 -13.84
C ASP A 76 11.37 4.83 -12.96
N LEU A 77 12.69 4.64 -13.11
CA LEU A 77 13.49 3.70 -12.33
C LEU A 77 13.43 3.96 -10.82
N SER A 78 13.27 5.21 -10.39
CA SER A 78 13.09 5.59 -8.98
C SER A 78 11.85 4.89 -8.41
N TRP A 79 10.74 4.90 -9.13
CA TRP A 79 9.50 4.22 -8.76
C TRP A 79 9.61 2.71 -8.83
N LYS A 80 10.38 2.15 -9.77
CA LYS A 80 10.67 0.70 -9.79
C LYS A 80 11.45 0.25 -8.55
N ARG A 81 12.37 1.07 -8.05
CA ARG A 81 13.09 0.81 -6.79
C ARG A 81 12.13 0.88 -5.61
N PHE A 82 11.28 1.91 -5.55
CA PHE A 82 10.23 2.03 -4.54
C PHE A 82 9.30 0.82 -4.53
N GLN A 83 8.81 0.41 -5.71
CA GLN A 83 7.96 -0.76 -5.87
C GLN A 83 8.60 -2.02 -5.29
N ARG A 84 9.89 -2.26 -5.57
CA ARG A 84 10.60 -3.43 -5.05
C ARG A 84 10.63 -3.50 -3.53
N VAL A 85 10.72 -2.35 -2.84
CA VAL A 85 10.68 -2.27 -1.37
C VAL A 85 9.30 -2.64 -0.84
N TRP A 86 8.25 -2.23 -1.54
CA TRP A 86 6.84 -2.40 -1.16
C TRP A 86 6.12 -3.56 -1.87
N ALA A 87 6.85 -4.44 -2.56
CA ALA A 87 6.31 -5.64 -3.20
C ALA A 87 6.51 -6.92 -2.37
N ARG A 88 7.29 -6.84 -1.28
CA ARG A 88 7.66 -7.99 -0.46
C ARG A 88 7.13 -7.83 0.97
N PRO A 89 6.09 -8.59 1.38
CA PRO A 89 5.53 -8.53 2.74
C PRO A 89 6.58 -8.66 3.85
N GLY A 90 7.59 -9.53 3.67
CA GLY A 90 8.67 -9.69 4.66
C GLY A 90 9.49 -8.41 4.89
N ILE A 91 9.74 -7.60 3.85
CA ILE A 91 10.43 -6.30 3.98
C ILE A 91 9.51 -5.28 4.66
N ILE A 92 8.24 -5.28 4.29
CA ILE A 92 7.22 -4.39 4.84
C ILE A 92 7.05 -4.61 6.36
N HIS A 93 6.93 -5.87 6.78
CA HIS A 93 6.72 -6.22 8.18
C HIS A 93 8.01 -6.19 9.02
N SER A 94 9.20 -6.34 8.41
CA SER A 94 10.48 -6.03 9.07
C SER A 94 10.58 -4.56 9.44
N LYS A 95 10.22 -3.64 8.52
CA LYS A 95 10.22 -2.19 8.78
C LYS A 95 9.22 -1.75 9.85
N ALA A 96 8.10 -2.47 10.02
CA ALA A 96 7.13 -2.19 11.06
C ALA A 96 7.61 -2.64 12.46
N GLY A 97 8.52 -3.61 12.53
CA GLY A 97 9.11 -4.12 13.78
C GLY A 97 10.22 -3.25 14.35
N ASP A 98 10.97 -2.54 13.50
CA ASP A 98 12.14 -1.72 13.90
C ASP A 98 11.76 -0.36 14.54
N ARG A 99 10.46 -0.02 14.60
CA ARG A 99 9.94 1.16 15.33
C ARG A 99 9.30 0.75 16.65
N LYS A 100 10.09 0.15 17.55
CA LYS A 100 9.76 0.00 18.96
C LYS A 100 10.69 0.83 19.82
#